data_AF-A0A970V2I3-F1
#
_entry.id   AF-A0A970V2I3-F1
#
_cell.length_a   1.000
_cell.length_b   1.000
_cell.length_c   1.000
_cell.angle_alpha   90.00
_cell.angle_beta   90.00
_cell.angle_gamma   90.00
#
_symmetry.space_group_name_H-M   'P 1'
#
loop_
_entity.id
_entity.type
_entity.pdbx_description
1 polymer ?
#
loop_
_entity_poly.entity_id
_entity_poly.type
_entity_poly.pdbx_seq_one_letter_code
_entity_poly.pdbx_strand_id
1 'polypeptide(L)'
;MARSDQYFAHSDNVAQSGKEPLATHLSRVSKLAAEYAAAAGGQELARVTGLLHDLGKYGDLFQQRLRQEVRRVDHSTPGALAALRYKAAGIAPALAIQGHHGGLRVASPEALRSLMESGQAEVSAEGRRLSEPDLGLLLTRLRHDGLELPATDNLSAPDPSPLTAPSVAAMLDVRMLFSALVDADFVATEAHFTGHQRPAGPPLKPEQALSSLRAHLETLPTGSPASPGVLSLRADLLEACLNAADRSPGLFTLTAPTGAGKTLSMLAFALLHAVKHDLRRIVVVIPYLSIIEQTVRVYREALASWCGADSQLYVLEDHSLAGTQAKPDQQAGDDDPEDEAQKLRDMLSENWDAPLVVTTSVQFLESLFAHRPAPCRKLHRLAQSVILFDEVQTIPENLVVPTLAALGRLAERYGSSVVFSTATQPAFRRLDQQVRRFSSCGWEPTEIAPEGLQLFERARRITVRWPQKDTSPLPWEQLAQELAACPQVLCVVNLKRHAAKLLDRLTAVETAGLFHLSTSMCPAHRQNVLARVANRPEGEPCRLISTQCVEAGVDVDFPVVYRAWGPLEALAQAAGRCNRNGNAERGEVRVFFPESEP
;
A
#
# COMPACT_ATOMS: atom_id res chain seq x y z
N MET A 1 3.68 -47.12 32.48
CA MET A 1 4.61 -46.44 31.57
C MET A 1 3.83 -46.01 30.33
N ALA A 2 3.24 -44.82 30.36
CA ALA A 2 2.59 -44.26 29.18
C ALA A 2 3.70 -43.74 28.25
N ARG A 3 3.71 -44.17 26.99
CA ARG A 3 4.57 -43.55 25.97
C ARG A 3 4.20 -42.07 25.91
N SER A 4 5.18 -41.18 26.04
CA SER A 4 4.98 -39.76 25.76
C SER A 4 4.79 -39.63 24.26
N ASP A 5 3.55 -39.76 23.79
CA ASP A 5 3.24 -39.57 22.38
C ASP A 5 3.48 -38.08 22.06
N GLN A 6 4.57 -37.82 21.36
CA GLN A 6 4.91 -36.49 20.87
C GLN A 6 3.85 -36.04 19.86
N TYR A 7 3.24 -34.89 20.09
CA TYR A 7 2.26 -34.30 19.16
C TYR A 7 2.97 -33.52 18.07
N PHE A 8 2.47 -33.61 16.83
CA PHE A 8 3.06 -32.95 15.68
C PHE A 8 2.12 -31.90 15.07
N ALA A 9 2.70 -30.80 14.56
CA ALA A 9 1.98 -29.72 13.89
C ALA A 9 1.73 -30.01 12.40
N HIS A 10 2.71 -30.64 11.74
CA HIS A 10 2.72 -30.91 10.30
C HIS A 10 3.12 -32.36 9.99
N SER A 11 2.79 -32.81 8.78
CA SER A 11 3.25 -34.09 8.22
C SER A 11 4.74 -34.04 7.89
N ASP A 12 5.35 -35.19 7.61
CA ASP A 12 6.78 -35.29 7.32
C ASP A 12 7.22 -34.40 6.16
N ASN A 13 8.37 -33.73 6.34
CA ASN A 13 9.05 -32.97 5.31
C ASN A 13 10.07 -33.85 4.56
N VAL A 14 10.11 -33.74 3.22
CA VAL A 14 11.11 -34.38 2.34
C VAL A 14 12.54 -33.84 2.61
N ALA A 15 12.68 -32.57 3.02
CA ALA A 15 13.99 -31.91 3.18
C ALA A 15 14.68 -32.12 4.55
N GLN A 16 13.93 -32.26 5.65
CA GLN A 16 14.50 -32.35 7.01
C GLN A 16 14.37 -33.72 7.69
N SER A 17 13.77 -34.73 7.02
CA SER A 17 13.55 -36.07 7.58
C SER A 17 12.88 -36.04 8.97
N GLY A 18 11.65 -35.53 9.05
CA GLY A 18 10.82 -35.64 10.25
C GLY A 18 9.62 -34.70 10.28
N LYS A 19 8.68 -34.96 11.20
CA LYS A 19 7.52 -34.10 11.52
C LYS A 19 7.92 -32.99 12.48
N GLU A 20 7.35 -31.79 12.32
CA GLU A 20 7.54 -30.70 13.29
C GLU A 20 6.79 -30.98 14.61
N PRO A 21 7.47 -31.05 15.77
CA PRO A 21 6.79 -31.13 17.06
C PRO A 21 5.90 -29.91 17.29
N LEU A 22 4.68 -30.13 17.78
CA LEU A 22 3.69 -29.08 17.96
C LEU A 22 4.19 -27.98 18.91
N ALA A 23 4.84 -28.37 20.01
CA ALA A 23 5.38 -27.42 20.97
C ALA A 23 6.41 -26.46 20.35
N THR A 24 7.27 -26.99 19.46
CA THR A 24 8.27 -26.21 18.72
C THR A 24 7.59 -25.21 17.78
N HIS A 25 6.57 -25.67 17.04
CA HIS A 25 5.80 -24.83 16.13
C HIS A 25 5.09 -23.69 16.88
N LEU A 26 4.32 -24.01 17.92
CA LEU A 26 3.59 -23.03 18.74
C LEU A 26 4.54 -21.99 19.37
N SER A 27 5.72 -22.43 19.83
CA SER A 27 6.73 -21.53 20.39
C SER A 27 7.28 -20.56 19.34
N ARG A 28 7.55 -21.05 18.13
CA ARG A 28 8.04 -20.23 17.00
C ARG A 28 7.00 -19.20 16.58
N VAL A 29 5.76 -19.64 16.36
CA VAL A 29 4.65 -18.75 15.97
C VAL A 29 4.37 -17.72 17.05
N SER A 30 4.31 -18.13 18.32
CA SER A 30 4.12 -17.21 19.45
C SER A 30 5.21 -16.14 19.53
N LYS A 31 6.48 -16.53 19.37
CA LYS A 31 7.61 -15.61 19.38
C LYS A 31 7.53 -14.61 18.22
N LEU A 32 7.37 -15.09 17.00
CA LEU A 32 7.29 -14.24 15.80
C LEU A 32 6.09 -13.30 15.85
N ALA A 33 4.91 -13.80 16.20
CA ALA A 33 3.71 -12.96 16.31
C ALA A 33 3.88 -11.85 17.36
N ALA A 34 4.54 -12.15 18.47
CA ALA A 34 4.86 -11.16 19.50
C ALA A 34 5.85 -10.09 19.02
N GLU A 35 6.89 -10.50 18.28
CA GLU A 35 7.85 -9.57 17.65
C GLU A 35 7.15 -8.65 16.64
N TYR A 36 6.25 -9.20 15.82
CA TYR A 36 5.46 -8.46 14.84
C TYR A 36 4.49 -7.46 15.48
N ALA A 37 3.87 -7.84 16.60
CA ALA A 37 2.94 -6.98 17.34
C ALA A 37 3.66 -5.98 18.27
N ALA A 38 4.98 -6.03 18.39
CA ALA A 38 5.70 -5.27 19.42
C ALA A 38 5.58 -3.75 19.29
N ALA A 39 5.68 -3.26 18.06
CA ALA A 39 5.52 -1.83 17.76
C ALA A 39 4.11 -1.30 18.01
N ALA A 40 3.13 -2.18 18.09
CA ALA A 40 1.75 -1.86 18.39
C ALA A 40 1.40 -2.02 19.87
N GLY A 41 2.37 -2.40 20.72
CA GLY A 41 2.10 -2.75 22.12
C GLY A 41 1.23 -4.00 22.30
N GLY A 42 1.18 -4.88 21.29
CA GLY A 42 0.31 -6.06 21.24
C GLY A 42 1.00 -7.38 21.58
N GLN A 43 2.22 -7.35 22.12
CA GLN A 43 3.08 -8.53 22.31
C GLN A 43 2.38 -9.65 23.07
N GLU A 44 1.81 -9.36 24.24
CA GLU A 44 1.24 -10.38 25.11
C GLU A 44 0.00 -11.03 24.48
N LEU A 45 -0.87 -10.24 23.83
CA LEU A 45 -2.02 -10.76 23.09
C LEU A 45 -1.57 -11.66 21.93
N ALA A 46 -0.54 -11.24 21.20
CA ALA A 46 0.02 -12.03 20.12
C ALA A 46 0.70 -13.31 20.60
N ARG A 47 1.36 -13.31 21.77
CA ARG A 47 1.90 -14.55 22.39
C ARG A 47 0.80 -15.54 22.70
N VAL A 48 -0.27 -15.10 23.37
CA VAL A 48 -1.44 -15.93 23.68
C VAL A 48 -2.04 -16.49 22.39
N THR A 49 -2.18 -15.63 21.38
CA THR A 49 -2.78 -15.98 20.10
C THR A 49 -1.94 -17.03 19.37
N GLY A 50 -0.62 -16.85 19.30
CA GLY A 50 0.30 -17.81 18.69
C GLY A 50 0.39 -19.15 19.42
N LEU A 51 0.36 -19.17 20.76
CA LEU A 51 0.36 -20.43 21.53
C LEU A 51 -0.95 -21.21 21.40
N LEU A 52 -2.07 -20.52 21.15
CA LEU A 52 -3.39 -21.13 21.11
C LEU A 52 -3.90 -21.44 19.71
N HIS A 53 -3.35 -20.84 18.65
CA HIS A 53 -3.96 -20.92 17.32
C HIS A 53 -4.18 -22.35 16.80
N ASP A 54 -3.22 -23.21 17.14
CA ASP A 54 -3.18 -24.62 16.77
C ASP A 54 -3.34 -25.55 17.96
N LEU A 55 -3.90 -25.07 19.09
CA LEU A 55 -4.12 -25.88 20.29
C LEU A 55 -4.86 -27.20 19.98
N GLY A 56 -5.83 -27.18 19.06
CA GLY A 56 -6.57 -28.38 18.66
C GLY A 56 -5.69 -29.46 18.01
N LYS A 57 -4.47 -29.15 17.56
CA LYS A 57 -3.54 -30.16 17.05
C LYS A 57 -3.04 -31.12 18.14
N TYR A 58 -3.19 -30.77 19.43
CA TYR A 58 -3.02 -31.71 20.54
C TYR A 58 -4.13 -32.77 20.61
N GLY A 59 -5.21 -32.66 19.83
CA GLY A 59 -6.28 -33.65 19.79
C GLY A 59 -5.89 -34.92 19.04
N ASP A 60 -6.30 -36.08 19.55
CA ASP A 60 -5.91 -37.37 18.98
C ASP A 60 -6.48 -37.56 17.56
N LEU A 61 -7.66 -37.00 17.29
CA LEU A 61 -8.27 -36.99 15.96
C LEU A 61 -7.45 -36.16 14.95
N PHE A 62 -6.76 -35.11 15.39
CA PHE A 62 -5.87 -34.36 14.51
C PHE A 62 -4.62 -35.16 14.15
N GLN A 63 -4.05 -35.90 15.11
CA GLN A 63 -2.92 -36.78 14.85
C GLN A 63 -3.29 -37.92 13.88
N GLN A 64 -4.52 -38.45 13.99
CA GLN A 64 -5.08 -39.38 12.98
C GLN A 64 -5.23 -38.71 11.60
N ARG A 65 -5.63 -37.43 11.54
CA ARG A 65 -5.70 -36.67 10.30
C ARG A 65 -4.34 -36.50 9.64
N LEU A 66 -3.26 -36.28 10.40
CA LEU A 66 -1.90 -36.25 9.86
C LEU A 66 -1.46 -37.59 9.26
N ARG A 67 -1.97 -38.71 9.79
CA ARG A 67 -1.79 -40.07 9.24
C ARG A 67 -2.76 -40.41 8.10
N GLN A 68 -3.59 -39.45 7.68
CA GLN A 68 -4.61 -39.61 6.64
C GLN A 68 -5.72 -40.62 6.97
N GLU A 69 -5.87 -41.00 8.25
CA GLU A 69 -6.88 -41.96 8.74
C GLU A 69 -8.28 -41.33 8.80
N VAL A 70 -8.36 -40.03 9.05
CA VAL A 70 -9.61 -39.25 9.14
C VAL A 70 -9.51 -37.96 8.33
N ARG A 71 -10.66 -37.41 7.93
CA ARG A 71 -10.77 -36.16 7.17
C ARG A 71 -11.73 -35.19 7.85
N ARG A 72 -11.69 -33.91 7.46
CA ARG A 72 -12.60 -32.84 7.94
C ARG A 72 -12.58 -32.63 9.46
N VAL A 73 -11.38 -32.54 10.02
CA VAL A 73 -11.14 -32.21 11.43
C VAL A 73 -11.01 -30.69 11.59
N ASP A 74 -11.63 -30.14 12.63
CA ASP A 74 -11.47 -28.75 13.06
C ASP A 74 -10.50 -28.68 14.25
N HIS A 75 -9.36 -28.02 14.04
CA HIS A 75 -8.35 -27.77 15.06
C HIS A 75 -8.27 -26.31 15.50
N SER A 76 -8.94 -25.38 14.81
CA SER A 76 -8.88 -23.95 15.13
C SER A 76 -9.91 -23.56 16.19
N THR A 77 -11.08 -24.19 16.19
CA THR A 77 -12.15 -23.91 17.17
C THR A 77 -11.72 -24.11 18.63
N PRO A 78 -11.03 -25.21 19.02
CA PRO A 78 -10.56 -25.37 20.39
C PRO A 78 -9.62 -24.25 20.86
N GLY A 79 -8.72 -23.79 19.99
CA GLY A 79 -7.83 -22.66 20.26
C GLY A 79 -8.58 -21.36 20.50
N ALA A 80 -9.57 -21.06 19.65
CA ALA A 80 -10.40 -19.88 19.78
C ALA A 80 -11.22 -19.89 21.09
N LEU A 81 -11.76 -21.05 21.48
CA LEU A 81 -12.47 -21.24 22.75
C LEU A 81 -11.55 -21.06 23.96
N ALA A 82 -10.34 -21.60 23.90
CA ALA A 82 -9.35 -21.42 24.96
C ALA A 82 -8.98 -19.93 25.14
N ALA A 83 -8.91 -19.18 24.05
CA ALA A 83 -8.66 -17.74 24.10
C ALA A 83 -9.79 -16.95 24.80
N LEU A 84 -11.05 -17.37 24.69
CA LEU A 84 -12.17 -16.72 25.39
C LEU A 84 -12.09 -16.83 26.92
N ARG A 85 -11.24 -17.70 27.48
CA ARG A 85 -10.96 -17.74 28.93
C ARG A 85 -10.34 -16.43 29.44
N TYR A 86 -9.74 -15.64 28.55
CA TYR A 86 -9.24 -14.28 28.81
C TYR A 86 -10.34 -13.21 28.79
N LYS A 87 -11.63 -13.60 28.77
CA LYS A 87 -12.79 -12.69 28.78
C LYS A 87 -12.70 -11.67 27.63
N ALA A 88 -12.91 -10.39 27.91
CA ALA A 88 -12.86 -9.33 26.90
C ALA A 88 -11.53 -9.28 26.13
N ALA A 89 -10.40 -9.52 26.81
CA ALA A 89 -9.08 -9.57 26.17
C ALA A 89 -8.93 -10.75 25.20
N GLY A 90 -9.71 -11.82 25.40
CA GLY A 90 -9.71 -13.02 24.58
C GLY A 90 -10.46 -12.90 23.26
N ILE A 91 -11.24 -11.84 23.03
CA ILE A 91 -12.14 -11.74 21.87
C ILE A 91 -11.37 -11.56 20.56
N ALA A 92 -10.42 -10.62 20.50
CA ALA A 92 -9.59 -10.45 19.31
C ALA A 92 -8.72 -11.69 19.02
N PRO A 93 -8.03 -12.29 20.01
CA PRO A 93 -7.37 -13.60 19.85
C PRO A 93 -8.30 -14.69 19.32
N ALA A 94 -9.50 -14.85 19.87
CA ALA A 94 -10.44 -15.87 19.44
C ALA A 94 -10.86 -15.70 17.97
N LEU A 95 -11.14 -14.46 17.54
CA LEU A 95 -11.48 -14.14 16.15
C LEU A 95 -10.29 -14.39 15.21
N ALA A 96 -9.08 -13.98 15.60
CA ALA A 96 -7.87 -14.21 14.82
C ALA A 96 -7.57 -15.71 14.66
N ILE A 97 -7.64 -16.47 15.75
CA ILE A 97 -7.46 -17.94 15.74
C ILE A 97 -8.55 -18.61 14.92
N GLN A 98 -9.81 -18.25 15.07
CA GLN A 98 -10.88 -18.87 14.28
C GLN A 98 -10.66 -18.66 12.77
N GLY A 99 -10.11 -17.50 12.39
CA GLY A 99 -9.90 -17.13 11.00
C GLY A 99 -8.56 -17.55 10.38
N HIS A 100 -7.60 -18.12 11.11
CA HIS A 100 -6.20 -18.20 10.64
C HIS A 100 -6.01 -19.01 9.34
N HIS A 101 -6.90 -19.95 9.01
CA HIS A 101 -6.92 -20.62 7.71
C HIS A 101 -8.00 -20.10 6.73
N GLY A 102 -9.20 -19.84 7.24
CA GLY A 102 -10.39 -19.54 6.42
C GLY A 102 -10.62 -18.05 6.15
N GLY A 103 -9.97 -17.18 6.92
CA GLY A 103 -10.24 -15.75 7.01
C GLY A 103 -11.14 -15.36 8.18
N LEU A 104 -11.07 -14.09 8.57
CA LEU A 104 -11.83 -13.48 9.65
C LEU A 104 -13.34 -13.52 9.37
N ARG A 105 -14.11 -13.67 10.44
CA ARG A 105 -15.56 -13.65 10.44
C ARG A 105 -16.10 -12.36 11.03
N VAL A 106 -17.40 -12.13 10.84
CA VAL A 106 -18.11 -11.02 11.48
C VAL A 106 -18.07 -11.23 12.99
N ALA A 107 -17.60 -10.22 13.72
CA ALA A 107 -17.71 -10.16 15.16
C ALA A 107 -19.13 -9.73 15.53
N SER A 108 -19.91 -10.62 16.13
CA SER A 108 -21.22 -10.29 16.70
C SER A 108 -21.47 -11.13 17.96
N PRO A 109 -22.39 -10.70 18.84
CA PRO A 109 -22.81 -11.52 19.98
C PRO A 109 -23.29 -12.91 19.58
N GLU A 110 -24.02 -13.02 18.47
CA GLU A 110 -24.50 -14.30 17.91
C GLU A 110 -23.34 -15.18 17.45
N ALA A 111 -22.36 -14.61 16.76
CA ALA A 111 -21.18 -15.33 16.30
C ALA A 111 -20.34 -15.86 17.46
N LEU A 112 -20.17 -15.06 18.52
CA LEU A 112 -19.48 -15.49 19.74
C LEU A 112 -20.26 -16.58 20.50
N ARG A 113 -21.58 -16.44 20.63
CA ARG A 113 -22.42 -17.48 21.23
C ARG A 113 -22.33 -18.80 20.46
N SER A 114 -22.44 -18.73 19.13
CA SER A 114 -22.30 -19.91 18.26
C SER A 114 -20.93 -20.58 18.39
N LEU A 115 -19.85 -19.78 18.51
CA LEU A 115 -18.52 -20.31 18.81
C LEU A 115 -18.50 -21.03 20.16
N MET A 116 -19.02 -20.42 21.22
CA MET A 116 -19.07 -21.03 22.57
C MET A 116 -19.90 -22.31 22.60
N GLU A 117 -21.05 -22.35 21.91
CA GLU A 117 -21.91 -23.53 21.78
C GLU A 117 -21.21 -24.66 21.02
N SER A 118 -20.41 -24.33 20.00
CA SER A 118 -19.64 -25.34 19.25
C SER A 118 -18.65 -26.09 20.11
N GLY A 119 -18.13 -25.48 21.19
CA GLY A 119 -17.27 -26.14 22.17
C GLY A 119 -17.97 -27.18 23.05
N GLN A 120 -19.30 -27.17 23.09
CA GLN A 120 -20.12 -28.17 23.77
C GLN A 120 -20.58 -29.30 22.83
N ALA A 121 -20.35 -29.15 21.52
CA ALA A 121 -20.71 -30.10 20.49
C ALA A 121 -19.46 -30.85 19.98
N GLU A 122 -19.65 -32.06 19.43
CA GLU A 122 -18.55 -32.78 18.75
C GLU A 122 -18.21 -32.20 17.36
N VAL A 123 -19.01 -31.24 16.88
CA VAL A 123 -18.97 -30.71 15.51
C VAL A 123 -18.98 -29.18 15.56
N SER A 124 -18.09 -28.56 14.79
CA SER A 124 -18.03 -27.11 14.63
C SER A 124 -19.24 -26.57 13.85
N ALA A 125 -19.43 -25.24 13.86
CA ALA A 125 -20.46 -24.57 13.09
C ALA A 125 -20.37 -24.82 11.56
N GLU A 126 -19.22 -25.29 11.05
CA GLU A 126 -19.02 -25.65 9.64
C GLU A 126 -19.24 -27.14 9.35
N GLY A 127 -19.77 -27.91 10.31
CA GLY A 127 -19.99 -29.34 10.13
C GLY A 127 -18.71 -30.18 10.15
N ARG A 128 -17.63 -29.67 10.74
CA ARG A 128 -16.34 -30.39 10.89
C ARG A 128 -16.23 -30.96 12.29
N ARG A 129 -15.75 -32.19 12.42
CA ARG A 129 -15.58 -32.81 13.73
C ARG A 129 -14.45 -32.12 14.49
N LEU A 130 -14.70 -31.71 15.74
CA LEU A 130 -13.65 -31.14 16.56
C LEU A 130 -12.52 -32.15 16.77
N SER A 131 -11.29 -31.68 16.71
CA SER A 131 -10.09 -32.47 16.99
C SER A 131 -10.08 -33.07 18.40
N GLU A 132 -10.59 -32.31 19.38
CA GLU A 132 -10.78 -32.69 20.78
C GLU A 132 -11.71 -31.65 21.43
N PRO A 133 -12.89 -32.02 21.95
CA PRO A 133 -13.78 -31.10 22.65
C PRO A 133 -13.30 -30.75 24.08
N ASP A 134 -12.50 -31.58 24.75
CA ASP A 134 -12.02 -31.30 26.11
C ASP A 134 -10.85 -30.31 26.10
N LEU A 135 -11.16 -29.02 26.29
CA LEU A 135 -10.17 -27.95 26.43
C LEU A 135 -9.23 -28.15 27.63
N GLY A 136 -9.70 -28.78 28.71
CA GLY A 136 -8.89 -29.06 29.89
C GLY A 136 -7.78 -30.07 29.59
N LEU A 137 -8.10 -31.09 28.80
CA LEU A 137 -7.14 -32.05 28.28
C LEU A 137 -6.11 -31.37 27.37
N LEU A 138 -6.55 -30.59 26.38
CA LEU A 138 -5.65 -29.90 25.46
C LEU A 138 -4.67 -28.96 26.17
N LEU A 139 -5.16 -28.17 27.13
CA LEU A 139 -4.31 -27.26 27.92
C LEU A 139 -3.36 -28.02 28.85
N THR A 140 -3.72 -29.21 29.30
CA THR A 140 -2.83 -30.07 30.08
C THR A 140 -1.72 -30.65 29.20
N ARG A 141 -2.04 -31.08 27.97
CA ARG A 141 -1.05 -31.54 26.98
C ARG A 141 -0.08 -30.42 26.59
N LEU A 142 -0.59 -29.20 26.37
CA LEU A 142 0.23 -28.01 26.12
C LEU A 142 1.23 -27.73 27.26
N ARG A 143 0.77 -27.79 28.52
CA ARG A 143 1.65 -27.63 29.70
C ARG A 143 2.64 -28.77 29.88
N HIS A 144 2.24 -30.00 29.57
CA HIS A 144 3.12 -31.16 29.62
C HIS A 144 4.32 -31.00 28.66
N ASP A 145 4.11 -30.35 27.52
CA ASP A 145 5.15 -29.99 26.56
C ASP A 145 5.98 -28.75 26.97
N GLY A 146 5.78 -28.24 28.18
CA GLY A 146 6.57 -27.13 28.74
C GLY A 146 6.15 -25.74 28.27
N LEU A 147 4.98 -25.60 27.64
CA LEU A 147 4.44 -24.31 27.23
C LEU A 147 3.53 -23.73 28.32
N GLU A 148 3.71 -22.45 28.62
CA GLU A 148 2.88 -21.72 29.56
C GLU A 148 2.18 -20.55 28.86
N LEU A 149 0.91 -20.33 29.21
CA LEU A 149 0.16 -19.21 28.68
C LEU A 149 0.41 -17.95 29.54
N PRO A 150 0.56 -16.76 28.93
CA PRO A 150 0.69 -15.50 29.66
C PRO A 150 -0.45 -15.25 30.66
N ALA A 151 -0.14 -14.61 31.79
CA ALA A 151 -1.14 -14.26 32.80
C ALA A 151 -2.15 -13.22 32.29
N THR A 152 -3.39 -13.29 32.80
CA THR A 152 -4.51 -12.40 32.41
C THR A 152 -4.24 -10.93 32.72
N ASP A 153 -3.45 -10.65 33.75
CA ASP A 153 -3.31 -9.31 34.32
C ASP A 153 -2.47 -8.37 33.43
N ASN A 154 -1.76 -8.92 32.45
CA ASN A 154 -0.90 -8.19 31.51
C ASN A 154 -1.55 -7.92 30.14
N LEU A 155 -2.83 -8.26 29.96
CA LEU A 155 -3.50 -8.13 28.66
C LEU A 155 -4.45 -6.93 28.63
N SER A 156 -4.09 -5.93 27.83
CA SER A 156 -5.00 -4.83 27.49
C SER A 156 -6.14 -5.37 26.64
N ALA A 157 -7.38 -5.30 27.15
CA ALA A 157 -8.54 -5.70 26.37
C ALA A 157 -8.68 -4.78 25.14
N PRO A 158 -8.93 -5.34 23.94
CA PRO A 158 -9.29 -4.54 22.79
C PRO A 158 -10.65 -3.86 23.03
N ASP A 159 -10.93 -2.79 22.29
CA ASP A 159 -12.21 -2.09 22.37
C ASP A 159 -13.38 -3.07 22.08
N PRO A 160 -14.34 -3.26 23.01
CA PRO A 160 -15.47 -4.16 22.82
C PRO A 160 -16.56 -3.57 21.90
N SER A 161 -16.40 -2.34 21.40
CA SER A 161 -17.33 -1.69 20.48
C SER A 161 -17.81 -2.53 19.28
N PRO A 162 -17.01 -3.43 18.63
CA PRO A 162 -17.49 -4.17 17.46
C PRO A 162 -18.57 -5.20 17.80
N LEU A 163 -18.80 -5.50 19.09
CA LEU A 163 -19.92 -6.35 19.53
C LEU A 163 -21.24 -5.59 19.65
N THR A 164 -21.18 -4.26 19.70
CA THR A 164 -22.34 -3.39 19.97
C THR A 164 -22.69 -2.49 18.79
N ALA A 165 -21.72 -2.15 17.95
CA ALA A 165 -21.89 -1.31 16.77
C ALA A 165 -20.77 -1.51 15.74
N PRO A 166 -20.99 -1.19 14.45
CA PRO A 166 -19.91 -1.19 13.46
C PRO A 166 -18.79 -0.22 13.87
N SER A 167 -17.57 -0.75 14.03
CA SER A 167 -16.38 0.00 14.44
C SER A 167 -15.21 -0.35 13.53
N VAL A 168 -14.73 0.62 12.74
CA VAL A 168 -13.55 0.44 11.88
C VAL A 168 -12.29 0.36 12.76
N ALA A 169 -12.24 1.12 13.85
CA ALA A 169 -11.11 1.07 14.78
C ALA A 169 -10.90 -0.34 15.34
N ALA A 170 -11.96 -0.94 15.89
CA ALA A 170 -11.85 -2.26 16.50
C ALA A 170 -11.69 -3.40 15.48
N MET A 171 -12.28 -3.24 14.29
CA MET A 171 -12.01 -4.12 13.15
C MET A 171 -10.52 -4.11 12.80
N LEU A 172 -9.89 -2.94 12.73
CA LEU A 172 -8.46 -2.82 12.46
C LEU A 172 -7.64 -3.48 13.59
N ASP A 173 -8.05 -3.32 14.84
CA ASP A 173 -7.35 -3.91 15.99
C ASP A 173 -7.30 -5.45 15.92
N VAL A 174 -8.42 -6.09 15.59
CA VAL A 174 -8.47 -7.54 15.36
C VAL A 174 -7.59 -7.93 14.17
N ARG A 175 -7.63 -7.15 13.08
CA ARG A 175 -6.85 -7.44 11.88
C ARG A 175 -5.35 -7.28 12.07
N MET A 176 -4.89 -6.35 12.89
CA MET A 176 -3.47 -6.19 13.21
C MET A 176 -2.93 -7.42 13.95
N LEU A 177 -3.71 -7.95 14.91
CA LEU A 177 -3.37 -9.20 15.60
C LEU A 177 -3.44 -10.41 14.66
N PHE A 178 -4.49 -10.48 13.85
CA PHE A 178 -4.65 -11.52 12.83
C PHE A 178 -3.49 -11.54 11.85
N SER A 179 -3.09 -10.37 11.36
CA SER A 179 -1.94 -10.17 10.46
C SER A 179 -0.66 -10.72 11.07
N ALA A 180 -0.36 -10.38 12.33
CA ALA A 180 0.82 -10.87 13.03
C ALA A 180 0.77 -12.40 13.21
N LEU A 181 -0.39 -12.97 13.56
CA LEU A 181 -0.56 -14.42 13.71
C LEU A 181 -0.33 -15.15 12.38
N VAL A 182 -1.07 -14.77 11.33
CA VAL A 182 -1.03 -15.51 10.06
C VAL A 182 0.34 -15.39 9.41
N ASP A 183 0.98 -14.23 9.52
CA ASP A 183 2.32 -14.10 8.97
C ASP A 183 3.35 -14.93 9.74
N ALA A 184 3.25 -14.97 11.07
CA ALA A 184 4.10 -15.82 11.89
C ALA A 184 3.91 -17.32 11.60
N ASP A 185 2.66 -17.78 11.44
CA ASP A 185 2.34 -19.17 11.09
C ASP A 185 2.90 -19.55 9.70
N PHE A 186 2.71 -18.68 8.70
CA PHE A 186 3.25 -18.90 7.36
C PHE A 186 4.78 -18.97 7.36
N VAL A 187 5.47 -18.01 8.00
CA VAL A 187 6.93 -17.97 8.05
C VAL A 187 7.50 -19.16 8.85
N ALA A 188 6.88 -19.54 9.96
CA ALA A 188 7.31 -20.71 10.73
C ALA A 188 7.11 -22.01 9.94
N THR A 189 5.97 -22.16 9.26
CA THR A 189 5.66 -23.30 8.41
C THR A 189 6.62 -23.39 7.23
N GLU A 190 6.88 -22.28 6.54
CA GLU A 190 7.86 -22.19 5.44
C GLU A 190 9.26 -22.64 5.91
N ALA A 191 9.71 -22.15 7.07
CA ALA A 191 11.01 -22.52 7.61
C ALA A 191 11.12 -24.02 7.94
N HIS A 192 10.02 -24.66 8.36
CA HIS A 192 9.99 -26.10 8.57
C HIS A 192 10.11 -26.88 7.25
N PHE A 193 9.38 -26.47 6.19
CA PHE A 193 9.35 -27.19 4.92
C PHE A 193 10.60 -26.96 4.06
N THR A 194 11.12 -25.74 4.02
CA THR A 194 12.33 -25.41 3.26
C THR A 194 13.62 -25.75 4.01
N GLY A 195 13.51 -25.90 5.33
CA GLY A 195 14.65 -26.05 6.23
C GLY A 195 15.51 -24.81 6.42
N HIS A 196 15.10 -23.67 5.84
CA HIS A 196 15.82 -22.41 5.88
C HIS A 196 14.92 -21.33 6.49
N GLN A 197 15.47 -20.48 7.36
CA GLN A 197 14.74 -19.32 7.86
C GLN A 197 14.73 -18.23 6.79
N ARG A 198 13.54 -17.68 6.50
CA ARG A 198 13.41 -16.50 5.64
C ARG A 198 14.26 -15.36 6.22
N PRO A 199 15.12 -14.71 5.42
CA PRO A 199 15.90 -13.57 5.89
C PRO A 199 14.97 -12.42 6.24
N ALA A 200 15.28 -11.71 7.33
CA ALA A 200 14.56 -10.48 7.67
C ALA A 200 14.86 -9.38 6.64
N GLY A 201 13.87 -8.54 6.33
CA GLY A 201 14.09 -7.35 5.51
C GLY A 201 15.09 -6.38 6.17
N PRO A 202 15.84 -5.60 5.39
CA PRO A 202 16.79 -4.66 5.95
C PRO A 202 16.08 -3.56 6.75
N PRO A 203 16.68 -3.06 7.85
CA PRO A 203 16.09 -1.98 8.63
C PRO A 203 16.19 -0.63 7.90
N LEU A 204 15.31 0.31 8.23
CA LEU A 204 15.26 1.64 7.57
C LEU A 204 16.52 2.48 7.77
N LYS A 205 17.17 2.43 8.94
CA LYS A 205 18.35 3.28 9.26
C LYS A 205 18.16 4.73 8.79
N PRO A 206 17.12 5.43 9.27
CA PRO A 206 16.60 6.65 8.65
C PRO A 206 17.64 7.77 8.54
N GLU A 207 18.65 7.83 9.42
CA GLU A 207 19.77 8.78 9.35
C GLU A 207 20.64 8.57 8.12
N GLN A 208 20.93 7.31 7.77
CA GLN A 208 21.75 6.95 6.61
C GLN A 208 20.97 7.22 5.32
N ALA A 209 19.71 6.81 5.27
CA ALA A 209 18.82 7.09 4.15
C ALA A 209 18.62 8.60 3.95
N LEU A 210 18.43 9.38 5.02
CA LEU A 210 18.31 10.83 4.96
C LEU A 210 19.61 11.48 4.46
N SER A 211 20.76 10.98 4.89
CA SER A 211 22.07 11.47 4.41
C SER A 211 22.24 11.23 2.92
N SER A 212 21.86 10.04 2.41
CA SER A 212 21.84 9.75 0.97
C SER A 212 20.93 10.72 0.22
N LEU A 213 19.71 10.94 0.73
CA LEU A 213 18.77 11.86 0.10
C LEU A 213 19.31 13.30 0.06
N ARG A 214 19.93 13.78 1.14
CA ARG A 214 20.53 15.13 1.19
C ARG A 214 21.64 15.29 0.15
N ALA A 215 22.54 14.32 0.06
CA ALA A 215 23.60 14.32 -0.95
C ALA A 215 23.02 14.37 -2.37
N HIS A 216 21.95 13.61 -2.64
CA HIS A 216 21.26 13.66 -3.93
C HIS A 216 20.63 15.04 -4.19
N LEU A 217 19.92 15.61 -3.20
CA LEU A 217 19.26 16.92 -3.31
C LEU A 217 20.27 18.05 -3.61
N GLU A 218 21.50 17.97 -3.08
CA GLU A 218 22.57 18.94 -3.35
C GLU A 218 23.04 18.92 -4.82
N THR A 219 22.90 17.79 -5.52
CA THR A 219 23.32 17.66 -6.94
C THR A 219 22.26 18.13 -7.94
N LEU A 220 20.98 18.19 -7.54
CA LEU A 220 19.87 18.52 -8.42
C LEU A 220 19.93 19.93 -9.05
N PRO A 221 20.33 21.01 -8.33
CA PRO A 221 20.36 22.35 -8.91
C PRO A 221 21.36 22.49 -10.07
N THR A 222 22.49 21.78 -10.02
CA THR A 222 23.62 21.92 -10.95
C THR A 222 23.35 21.43 -12.38
N GLY A 223 22.23 20.74 -12.62
CA GLY A 223 21.85 20.23 -13.95
C GLY A 223 20.36 20.37 -14.27
N SER A 224 19.60 21.15 -13.49
CA SER A 224 18.15 21.26 -13.68
C SER A 224 17.79 22.21 -14.83
N PRO A 225 16.92 21.80 -15.78
CA PRO A 225 16.39 22.71 -16.81
C PRO A 225 15.29 23.65 -16.29
N ALA A 226 15.04 23.67 -14.98
CA ALA A 226 13.96 24.44 -14.36
C ALA A 226 14.37 25.90 -14.12
N SER A 227 13.41 26.82 -14.27
CA SER A 227 13.68 28.24 -14.00
C SER A 227 13.99 28.54 -12.52
N PRO A 228 14.70 29.65 -12.21
CA PRO A 228 15.04 30.01 -10.83
C PRO A 228 13.83 30.11 -9.88
N GLY A 229 12.68 30.56 -10.39
CA GLY A 229 11.44 30.63 -9.61
C GLY A 229 10.92 29.25 -9.21
N VAL A 230 11.05 28.25 -10.09
CA VAL A 230 10.66 26.85 -9.80
C VAL A 230 11.61 26.22 -8.79
N LEU A 231 12.92 26.48 -8.91
CA LEU A 231 13.91 25.99 -7.96
C LEU A 231 13.68 26.57 -6.56
N SER A 232 13.41 27.87 -6.45
CA SER A 232 13.03 28.50 -5.18
C SER A 232 11.75 27.91 -4.60
N LEU A 233 10.70 27.71 -5.42
CA LEU A 233 9.46 27.09 -4.95
C LEU A 233 9.67 25.67 -4.42
N ARG A 234 10.51 24.87 -5.10
CA ARG A 234 10.89 23.52 -4.66
C ARG A 234 11.67 23.54 -3.34
N ALA A 235 12.59 24.49 -3.19
CA ALA A 235 13.37 24.66 -1.97
C ALA A 235 12.47 25.03 -0.78
N ASP A 236 11.53 25.97 -0.96
CA ASP A 236 10.61 26.38 0.11
C ASP A 236 9.67 25.24 0.53
N LEU A 237 9.18 24.44 -0.44
CA LEU A 237 8.38 23.26 -0.14
C LEU A 237 9.18 22.21 0.65
N LEU A 238 10.41 21.95 0.22
CA LEU A 238 11.32 21.04 0.91
C LEU A 238 11.58 21.51 2.35
N GLU A 239 11.85 22.80 2.56
CA GLU A 239 12.06 23.38 3.88
C GLU A 239 10.81 23.26 4.77
N ALA A 240 9.61 23.54 4.22
CA ALA A 240 8.36 23.34 4.95
C ALA A 240 8.16 21.87 5.38
N CYS A 241 8.47 20.92 4.51
CA CYS A 241 8.46 19.50 4.82
C CYS A 241 9.47 19.14 5.93
N LEU A 242 10.70 19.65 5.87
CA LEU A 242 11.71 19.39 6.89
C LEU A 242 11.33 19.98 8.27
N ASN A 243 10.76 21.19 8.29
CA ASN A 243 10.28 21.83 9.52
C ASN A 243 9.07 21.11 10.13
N ALA A 244 8.17 20.59 9.29
CA ALA A 244 7.01 19.83 9.77
C ALA A 244 7.40 18.48 10.40
N ALA A 245 8.58 17.94 10.09
CA ALA A 245 9.03 16.65 10.61
C ALA A 245 9.24 16.62 12.14
N ASP A 246 9.37 17.78 12.80
CA ASP A 246 9.44 17.92 14.27
C ASP A 246 8.09 17.69 14.98
N ARG A 247 6.98 17.78 14.26
CA ARG A 247 5.64 17.64 14.86
C ARG A 247 5.43 16.19 15.28
N SER A 248 4.68 15.98 16.36
CA SER A 248 4.34 14.62 16.83
C SER A 248 3.69 13.77 15.74
N PRO A 249 3.87 12.43 15.75
CA PRO A 249 3.22 11.54 14.81
C PRO A 249 1.70 11.72 14.77
N GLY A 250 1.11 11.62 13.59
CA GLY A 250 -0.30 11.95 13.40
C GLY A 250 -0.74 12.09 11.95
N LEU A 251 -1.81 12.86 11.75
CA LEU A 251 -2.41 13.10 10.44
C LEU A 251 -1.91 14.42 9.85
N PHE A 252 -1.48 14.36 8.59
CA PHE A 252 -0.92 15.49 7.87
C PHE A 252 -1.50 15.61 6.46
N THR A 253 -1.47 16.82 5.94
CA THR A 253 -1.73 17.09 4.53
C THR A 253 -0.59 17.90 3.92
N LEU A 254 -0.35 17.69 2.63
CA LEU A 254 0.62 18.43 1.84
C LEU A 254 -0.07 18.92 0.55
N THR A 255 -0.51 20.17 0.57
CA THR A 255 -1.21 20.79 -0.56
C THR A 255 -0.22 21.61 -1.38
N ALA A 256 0.18 21.10 -2.55
CA ALA A 256 1.17 21.76 -3.40
C ALA A 256 0.89 21.50 -4.90
N PRO A 257 1.20 22.48 -5.78
CA PRO A 257 0.94 22.34 -7.21
C PRO A 257 1.79 21.25 -7.87
N THR A 258 1.36 20.78 -9.03
CA THR A 258 2.14 19.83 -9.84
C THR A 258 3.49 20.46 -10.24
N GLY A 259 4.55 19.66 -10.18
CA GLY A 259 5.92 20.13 -10.46
C GLY A 259 6.63 20.85 -9.31
N ALA A 260 5.96 21.06 -8.17
CA ALA A 260 6.54 21.68 -6.97
C ALA A 260 7.59 20.84 -6.23
N GLY A 261 7.84 19.60 -6.65
CA GLY A 261 8.82 18.71 -6.00
C GLY A 261 8.26 17.91 -4.81
N LYS A 262 6.94 17.61 -4.81
CA LYS A 262 6.26 16.85 -3.75
C LYS A 262 6.95 15.52 -3.42
N THR A 263 7.30 14.74 -4.45
CA THR A 263 7.87 13.39 -4.30
C THR A 263 9.10 13.35 -3.38
N LEU A 264 10.13 14.15 -3.67
CA LEU A 264 11.35 14.18 -2.84
C LEU A 264 11.14 14.93 -1.52
N SER A 265 10.28 15.96 -1.50
CA SER A 265 9.98 16.71 -0.27
C SER A 265 9.23 15.84 0.76
N MET A 266 8.29 15.00 0.32
CA MET A 266 7.60 14.02 1.15
C MET A 266 8.54 12.94 1.67
N LEU A 267 9.46 12.46 0.83
CA LEU A 267 10.48 11.51 1.27
C LEU A 267 11.40 12.14 2.33
N ALA A 268 11.79 13.41 2.15
CA ALA A 268 12.59 14.15 3.12
C ALA A 268 11.87 14.33 4.46
N PHE A 269 10.58 14.69 4.43
CA PHE A 269 9.72 14.70 5.62
C PHE A 269 9.72 13.32 6.28
N ALA A 270 9.41 12.26 5.53
CA ALA A 270 9.25 10.92 6.08
C ALA A 270 10.52 10.39 6.74
N LEU A 271 11.69 10.59 6.10
CA LEU A 271 12.97 10.17 6.65
C LEU A 271 13.36 10.97 7.89
N LEU A 272 13.23 12.31 7.86
CA LEU A 272 13.55 13.13 9.03
C LEU A 272 12.58 12.88 10.19
N HIS A 273 11.30 12.67 9.89
CA HIS A 273 10.28 12.35 10.88
C HIS A 273 10.52 10.96 11.49
N ALA A 274 10.99 10.00 10.68
CA ALA A 274 11.41 8.69 11.17
C ALA A 274 12.62 8.76 12.12
N VAL A 275 13.61 9.62 11.83
CA VAL A 275 14.73 9.89 12.76
C VAL A 275 14.22 10.44 14.10
N LYS A 276 13.26 11.36 14.08
CA LYS A 276 12.80 12.07 15.29
C LYS A 276 11.88 11.25 16.18
N HIS A 277 11.19 10.26 15.63
CA HIS A 277 10.15 9.51 16.32
C HIS A 277 10.33 7.99 16.26
N ASP A 278 11.53 7.52 15.92
CA ASP A 278 11.89 6.09 15.86
C ASP A 278 10.95 5.27 14.95
N LEU A 279 10.51 5.86 13.83
CA LEU A 279 9.64 5.17 12.88
C LEU A 279 10.45 4.20 12.03
N ARG A 280 9.86 3.04 11.76
CA ARG A 280 10.59 1.86 11.28
C ARG A 280 10.48 1.65 9.78
N ARG A 281 9.51 2.30 9.12
CA ARG A 281 9.16 2.05 7.72
C ARG A 281 8.51 3.28 7.08
N ILE A 282 8.67 3.39 5.76
CA ILE A 282 7.97 4.34 4.90
C ILE A 282 7.15 3.55 3.89
N VAL A 283 5.85 3.88 3.77
CA VAL A 283 4.94 3.27 2.79
C VAL A 283 4.37 4.37 1.91
N VAL A 284 4.59 4.30 0.60
CA VAL A 284 4.13 5.27 -0.38
C VAL A 284 3.03 4.66 -1.22
N VAL A 285 1.84 5.24 -1.14
CA VAL A 285 0.61 4.77 -1.75
C VAL A 285 0.30 5.66 -2.95
N ILE A 286 0.30 5.06 -4.14
CA ILE A 286 0.16 5.78 -5.42
C ILE A 286 -1.02 5.20 -6.20
N PRO A 287 -1.91 6.02 -6.78
CA PRO A 287 -3.14 5.50 -7.39
C PRO A 287 -2.93 4.86 -8.76
N TYR A 288 -1.92 5.29 -9.53
CA TYR A 288 -1.70 4.83 -10.90
C TYR A 288 -0.38 4.07 -11.05
N LEU A 289 -0.44 2.93 -11.73
CA LEU A 289 0.73 2.10 -12.04
C LEU A 289 1.80 2.87 -12.84
N SER A 290 1.43 3.79 -13.72
CA SER A 290 2.42 4.58 -14.48
C SER A 290 3.31 5.47 -13.61
N ILE A 291 2.81 5.93 -12.45
CA ILE A 291 3.59 6.76 -11.52
C ILE A 291 4.49 5.89 -10.64
N ILE A 292 4.13 4.63 -10.40
CA ILE A 292 4.83 3.78 -9.44
C ILE A 292 6.26 3.49 -9.89
N GLU A 293 6.43 3.04 -11.13
CA GLU A 293 7.73 2.73 -11.75
C GLU A 293 8.66 3.97 -11.70
N GLN A 294 8.10 5.15 -12.03
CA GLN A 294 8.83 6.42 -11.98
C GLN A 294 9.25 6.78 -10.54
N THR A 295 8.35 6.65 -9.58
CA THR A 295 8.61 7.00 -8.18
C THR A 295 9.65 6.08 -7.56
N VAL A 296 9.55 4.78 -7.84
CA VAL A 296 10.52 3.76 -7.43
C VAL A 296 11.91 4.10 -7.99
N ARG A 297 12.01 4.44 -9.28
CA ARG A 297 13.28 4.86 -9.89
C ARG A 297 13.88 6.09 -9.20
N VAL A 298 13.08 7.13 -9.01
CA VAL A 298 13.51 8.37 -8.33
C VAL A 298 14.01 8.08 -6.91
N TYR A 299 13.32 7.21 -6.16
CA TYR A 299 13.76 6.84 -4.81
C TYR A 299 15.03 5.99 -4.81
N ARG A 300 15.18 5.04 -5.74
CA ARG A 300 16.40 4.23 -5.86
C ARG A 300 17.61 5.10 -6.22
N GLU A 301 17.43 6.07 -7.12
CA GLU A 301 18.47 7.06 -7.47
C GLU A 301 18.82 7.96 -6.28
N ALA A 302 17.82 8.51 -5.60
CA ALA A 302 18.03 9.40 -4.46
C ALA A 302 18.67 8.70 -3.24
N LEU A 303 18.44 7.39 -3.12
CA LEU A 303 18.89 6.57 -2.00
C LEU A 303 20.05 5.62 -2.37
N ALA A 304 20.67 5.80 -3.54
CA ALA A 304 21.66 4.87 -4.08
C ALA A 304 22.85 4.62 -3.13
N SER A 305 23.31 5.65 -2.41
CA SER A 305 24.45 5.52 -1.48
C SER A 305 24.11 4.75 -0.20
N TRP A 306 22.83 4.68 0.17
CA TRP A 306 22.34 3.89 1.31
C TRP A 306 21.99 2.45 0.89
N CYS A 307 21.29 2.31 -0.23
CA CYS A 307 20.82 1.04 -0.76
C CYS A 307 21.93 0.15 -1.36
N GLY A 308 22.95 0.76 -1.95
CA GLY A 308 23.96 0.05 -2.74
C GLY A 308 23.36 -0.70 -3.94
N ALA A 309 24.01 -1.82 -4.31
CA ALA A 309 23.57 -2.66 -5.44
C ALA A 309 22.20 -3.32 -5.19
N ASP A 310 21.82 -3.54 -3.92
CA ASP A 310 20.60 -4.25 -3.53
C ASP A 310 19.39 -3.34 -3.32
N SER A 311 19.29 -2.26 -4.09
CA SER A 311 18.25 -1.23 -3.94
C SER A 311 16.79 -1.73 -3.96
N GLN A 312 16.55 -2.88 -4.57
CA GLN A 312 15.25 -3.56 -4.57
C GLN A 312 14.83 -4.15 -3.21
N LEU A 313 15.78 -4.46 -2.33
CA LEU A 313 15.51 -4.96 -0.98
C LEU A 313 15.12 -3.83 -0.02
N TYR A 314 15.56 -2.62 -0.34
CA TYR A 314 15.30 -1.41 0.41
C TYR A 314 14.08 -0.65 -0.09
N VAL A 315 13.94 -0.54 -1.42
CA VAL A 315 12.85 0.13 -2.14
C VAL A 315 12.05 -0.94 -2.92
N LEU A 316 11.01 -1.45 -2.25
CA LEU A 316 10.10 -2.45 -2.80
C LEU A 316 9.02 -1.80 -3.67
N GLU A 317 8.80 -2.38 -4.84
CA GLU A 317 7.71 -2.04 -5.75
C GLU A 317 6.64 -3.14 -5.66
N ASP A 318 5.46 -2.81 -5.13
CA ASP A 318 4.41 -3.78 -4.85
C ASP A 318 3.09 -3.45 -5.57
N HIS A 319 2.85 -4.12 -6.69
CA HIS A 319 1.60 -4.08 -7.44
C HIS A 319 1.38 -5.35 -8.27
N SER A 320 0.15 -5.53 -8.78
CA SER A 320 -0.27 -6.74 -9.51
C SER A 320 0.56 -7.09 -10.77
N LEU A 321 1.38 -6.16 -11.27
CA LEU A 321 2.25 -6.36 -12.44
C LEU A 321 3.74 -6.45 -12.08
N ALA A 322 4.13 -6.21 -10.82
CA ALA A 322 5.54 -6.18 -10.42
C ALA A 322 6.21 -7.56 -10.56
N GLY A 323 5.46 -8.65 -10.40
CA GLY A 323 5.95 -10.03 -10.57
C GLY A 323 5.91 -10.57 -12.01
N THR A 324 5.36 -9.85 -12.99
CA THR A 324 5.20 -10.34 -14.38
C THR A 324 6.17 -9.71 -15.38
N GLN A 325 6.96 -8.70 -15.00
CA GLN A 325 7.84 -7.99 -15.94
C GLN A 325 9.22 -8.65 -16.17
N ALA A 326 9.52 -9.79 -15.52
CA ALA A 326 10.77 -10.52 -15.73
C ALA A 326 10.51 -12.01 -15.94
N LYS A 327 10.20 -12.41 -17.19
CA LYS A 327 10.64 -13.67 -17.84
C LYS A 327 10.03 -13.80 -19.25
N PRO A 328 10.84 -13.74 -20.33
CA PRO A 328 10.58 -14.52 -21.54
C PRO A 328 11.06 -15.97 -21.29
N ASP A 329 10.13 -16.92 -21.38
CA ASP A 329 10.31 -18.38 -21.49
C ASP A 329 11.75 -18.94 -21.54
N GLN A 330 12.44 -18.99 -20.40
CA GLN A 330 13.64 -19.83 -20.24
C GLN A 330 13.45 -20.75 -19.04
N GLN A 331 13.67 -22.04 -19.28
CA GLN A 331 13.65 -23.10 -18.29
C GLN A 331 14.69 -22.79 -17.20
N ALA A 332 14.19 -22.50 -16.00
CA ALA A 332 14.99 -22.13 -14.83
C ALA A 332 15.85 -23.32 -14.33
N GLY A 333 17.12 -23.05 -14.05
CA GLY A 333 17.96 -23.88 -13.17
C GLY A 333 18.04 -23.22 -11.79
N ASP A 334 18.06 -24.01 -10.72
CA ASP A 334 17.93 -23.58 -9.32
C ASP A 334 19.06 -22.66 -8.79
N ASP A 335 20.08 -22.30 -9.59
CA ASP A 335 21.30 -21.59 -9.16
C ASP A 335 21.54 -20.25 -9.89
N ASP A 336 20.53 -19.64 -10.51
CA ASP A 336 20.66 -18.30 -11.12
C ASP A 336 20.51 -17.18 -10.06
N PRO A 337 21.49 -16.27 -9.88
CA PRO A 337 21.37 -15.11 -8.99
C PRO A 337 20.15 -14.24 -9.26
N GLU A 338 19.66 -14.18 -10.51
CA GLU A 338 18.45 -13.41 -10.86
C GLU A 338 17.17 -14.06 -10.31
N ASP A 339 17.13 -15.39 -10.22
CA ASP A 339 16.01 -16.15 -9.67
C ASP A 339 15.93 -16.03 -8.15
N GLU A 340 17.07 -16.03 -7.45
CA GLU A 340 17.11 -15.79 -6.00
C GLU A 340 16.69 -14.36 -5.63
N ALA A 341 17.11 -13.37 -6.43
CA ALA A 341 16.66 -11.99 -6.25
C ALA A 341 15.14 -11.85 -6.47
N GLN A 342 14.56 -12.55 -7.45
CA GLN A 342 13.11 -12.54 -7.67
C GLN A 342 12.34 -13.22 -6.53
N LYS A 343 12.78 -14.41 -6.08
CA LYS A 343 12.19 -15.09 -4.92
C LYS A 343 12.21 -14.16 -3.71
N LEU A 344 13.33 -13.48 -3.46
CA LEU A 344 13.44 -12.53 -2.35
C LEU A 344 12.50 -11.33 -2.50
N ARG A 345 12.32 -10.79 -3.71
CA ARG A 345 11.32 -9.73 -3.97
C ARG A 345 9.90 -10.21 -3.69
N ASP A 346 9.54 -11.42 -4.12
CA ASP A 346 8.21 -11.99 -3.88
C ASP A 346 7.96 -12.18 -2.38
N MET A 347 8.95 -12.70 -1.64
CA MET A 347 8.89 -12.83 -0.18
C MET A 347 8.70 -11.47 0.52
N LEU A 348 9.38 -10.41 0.06
CA LEU A 348 9.22 -9.06 0.59
C LEU A 348 7.84 -8.45 0.25
N SER A 349 7.29 -8.74 -0.93
CA SER A 349 5.94 -8.32 -1.34
C SER A 349 4.87 -8.95 -0.45
N GLU A 350 4.98 -10.24 -0.12
CA GLU A 350 3.99 -10.95 0.71
C GLU A 350 3.78 -10.30 2.07
N ASN A 351 4.84 -9.77 2.66
CA ASN A 351 4.86 -9.36 4.07
C ASN A 351 5.18 -7.88 4.29
N TRP A 352 5.57 -7.13 3.26
CA TRP A 352 6.04 -5.74 3.35
C TRP A 352 7.22 -5.57 4.31
N ASP A 353 8.19 -6.47 4.21
CA ASP A 353 9.36 -6.46 5.09
C ASP A 353 10.37 -5.36 4.74
N ALA A 354 10.38 -4.87 3.50
CA ALA A 354 11.25 -3.79 3.06
C ALA A 354 11.01 -2.47 3.84
N PRO A 355 12.05 -1.67 4.07
CA PRO A 355 11.98 -0.41 4.82
C PRO A 355 11.26 0.72 4.07
N LEU A 356 11.29 0.71 2.73
CA LEU A 356 10.51 1.61 1.89
C LEU A 356 9.67 0.79 0.92
N VAL A 357 8.35 0.86 1.06
CA VAL A 357 7.39 0.16 0.20
C VAL A 357 6.67 1.18 -0.66
N VAL A 358 6.75 1.04 -1.99
CA VAL A 358 5.93 1.80 -2.93
C VAL A 358 4.86 0.87 -3.46
N THR A 359 3.60 1.18 -3.18
CA THR A 359 2.46 0.32 -3.50
C THR A 359 1.30 1.12 -4.10
N THR A 360 0.27 0.41 -4.55
CA THR A 360 -0.94 1.04 -5.09
C THR A 360 -2.00 1.28 -4.03
N SER A 361 -2.89 2.25 -4.27
CA SER A 361 -4.07 2.45 -3.42
C SER A 361 -4.92 1.17 -3.28
N VAL A 362 -5.03 0.37 -4.33
CA VAL A 362 -5.76 -0.91 -4.30
C VAL A 362 -5.08 -1.89 -3.35
N GLN A 363 -3.78 -2.17 -3.53
CA GLN A 363 -3.03 -3.09 -2.67
C GLN A 363 -3.04 -2.64 -1.19
N PHE A 364 -2.92 -1.33 -0.95
CA PHE A 364 -2.97 -0.79 0.40
C PHE A 364 -4.36 -0.95 1.05
N LEU A 365 -5.43 -0.60 0.34
CA LEU A 365 -6.80 -0.74 0.84
C LEU A 365 -7.20 -2.21 1.00
N GLU A 366 -6.77 -3.10 0.10
CA GLU A 366 -6.94 -4.55 0.26
C GLU A 366 -6.25 -5.05 1.53
N SER A 367 -5.03 -4.59 1.82
CA SER A 367 -4.33 -4.94 3.06
C SER A 367 -5.07 -4.46 4.31
N LEU A 368 -5.70 -3.28 4.26
CA LEU A 368 -6.50 -2.74 5.37
C LEU A 368 -7.85 -3.45 5.57
N PHE A 369 -8.53 -3.79 4.48
CA PHE A 369 -9.95 -4.18 4.49
C PHE A 369 -10.22 -5.67 4.20
N ALA A 370 -9.22 -6.42 3.74
CA ALA A 370 -9.37 -7.85 3.51
C ALA A 370 -9.62 -8.62 4.82
N HIS A 371 -10.11 -9.84 4.65
CA HIS A 371 -10.38 -10.78 5.74
C HIS A 371 -9.60 -12.09 5.58
N ARG A 372 -8.91 -12.31 4.46
CA ARG A 372 -8.19 -13.56 4.17
C ARG A 372 -6.74 -13.47 4.61
N PRO A 373 -6.08 -14.60 4.98
CA PRO A 373 -4.70 -14.59 5.47
C PRO A 373 -3.72 -13.88 4.53
N ALA A 374 -3.68 -14.28 3.25
CA ALA A 374 -2.70 -13.79 2.28
C ALA A 374 -2.60 -12.24 2.18
N PRO A 375 -3.68 -11.48 1.91
CA PRO A 375 -3.60 -10.01 1.87
C PRO A 375 -3.35 -9.38 3.25
N CYS A 376 -3.76 -10.04 4.34
CA CYS A 376 -3.57 -9.51 5.68
C CYS A 376 -2.13 -9.64 6.19
N ARG A 377 -1.27 -10.50 5.63
CA ARG A 377 0.13 -10.70 6.12
C ARG A 377 0.95 -9.42 6.19
N LYS A 378 0.64 -8.43 5.35
CA LYS A 378 1.32 -7.13 5.26
C LYS A 378 0.95 -6.15 6.38
N LEU A 379 -0.26 -6.27 6.93
CA LEU A 379 -0.91 -5.18 7.66
C LEU A 379 -0.18 -4.77 8.96
N HIS A 380 0.33 -5.72 9.74
CA HIS A 380 1.04 -5.43 10.99
C HIS A 380 2.32 -4.58 10.78
N ARG A 381 2.88 -4.58 9.56
CA ARG A 381 4.05 -3.76 9.19
C ARG A 381 3.75 -2.27 9.08
N LEU A 382 2.48 -1.86 9.11
CA LEU A 382 2.08 -0.46 9.12
C LEU A 382 2.24 0.22 10.48
N ALA A 383 2.44 -0.50 11.57
CA ALA A 383 2.69 0.11 12.88
C ALA A 383 4.05 0.83 12.93
N GLN A 384 4.05 2.05 13.51
CA GLN A 384 5.20 2.95 13.57
C GLN A 384 5.82 3.20 12.18
N SER A 385 4.98 3.54 11.20
CA SER A 385 5.41 3.86 9.84
C SER A 385 4.98 5.26 9.40
N VAL A 386 5.67 5.83 8.41
CA VAL A 386 5.18 6.99 7.68
C VAL A 386 4.46 6.51 6.41
N ILE A 387 3.18 6.80 6.31
CA ILE A 387 2.29 6.39 5.21
C ILE A 387 1.98 7.62 4.36
N LEU A 388 2.50 7.65 3.15
CA LEU A 388 2.43 8.76 2.21
C LEU A 388 1.44 8.42 1.10
N PHE A 389 0.28 9.08 1.07
CA PHE A 389 -0.63 8.99 -0.07
C PHE A 389 -0.32 10.11 -1.05
N ASP A 390 0.01 9.77 -2.30
CA ASP A 390 0.12 10.75 -3.37
C ASP A 390 -1.15 10.75 -4.22
N GLU A 391 -1.57 11.93 -4.68
CA GLU A 391 -2.79 12.14 -5.48
C GLU A 391 -4.05 11.49 -4.84
N VAL A 392 -4.23 11.72 -3.53
CA VAL A 392 -5.27 11.05 -2.70
C VAL A 392 -6.72 11.25 -3.16
N GLN A 393 -6.99 12.22 -4.03
CA GLN A 393 -8.33 12.52 -4.54
C GLN A 393 -8.96 11.38 -5.35
N THR A 394 -8.18 10.38 -5.76
CA THR A 394 -8.67 9.22 -6.52
C THR A 394 -9.37 8.16 -5.66
N ILE A 395 -9.43 8.31 -4.33
CA ILE A 395 -10.11 7.34 -3.45
C ILE A 395 -11.61 7.35 -3.78
N PRO A 396 -12.24 6.18 -4.05
CA PRO A 396 -13.67 6.10 -4.31
C PRO A 396 -14.51 6.66 -3.15
N GLU A 397 -15.53 7.46 -3.46
CA GLU A 397 -16.36 8.18 -2.46
C GLU A 397 -16.92 7.25 -1.38
N ASN A 398 -17.42 6.07 -1.79
CA ASN A 398 -17.99 5.07 -0.88
C ASN A 398 -16.96 4.43 0.07
N LEU A 399 -15.66 4.58 -0.20
CA LEU A 399 -14.57 4.06 0.62
C LEU A 399 -13.89 5.14 1.48
N VAL A 400 -14.19 6.43 1.26
CA VAL A 400 -13.50 7.53 1.96
C VAL A 400 -13.64 7.41 3.47
N VAL A 401 -14.88 7.44 4.01
CA VAL A 401 -15.12 7.43 5.45
C VAL A 401 -14.47 6.23 6.17
N PRO A 402 -14.63 4.96 5.73
CA PRO A 402 -13.95 3.84 6.39
C PRO A 402 -12.43 3.92 6.25
N THR A 403 -11.90 4.42 5.13
CA THR A 403 -10.45 4.61 4.94
C THR A 403 -9.90 5.63 5.92
N LEU A 404 -10.52 6.81 6.04
CA LEU A 404 -10.11 7.85 6.99
C LEU A 404 -10.18 7.35 8.44
N ALA A 405 -11.22 6.59 8.79
CA ALA A 405 -11.35 5.99 10.11
C ALA A 405 -10.22 4.99 10.44
N ALA A 406 -9.84 4.14 9.47
CA ALA A 406 -8.75 3.18 9.62
C ALA A 406 -7.39 3.88 9.72
N LEU A 407 -7.14 4.87 8.87
CA LEU A 407 -5.91 5.67 8.89
C LEU A 407 -5.76 6.50 10.16
N GLY A 408 -6.86 7.10 10.64
CA GLY A 408 -6.90 7.78 11.93
C GLY A 408 -6.54 6.84 13.07
N ARG A 409 -7.05 5.60 13.06
CA ARG A 409 -6.70 4.58 14.06
C ARG A 409 -5.24 4.14 13.97
N LEU A 410 -4.69 4.00 12.76
CA LEU A 410 -3.25 3.75 12.56
C LEU A 410 -2.39 4.85 13.20
N ALA A 411 -2.79 6.11 13.03
CA ALA A 411 -2.06 7.21 13.63
C ALA A 411 -2.18 7.23 15.15
N GLU A 412 -3.39 7.09 15.68
CA GLU A 412 -3.67 7.23 17.11
C GLU A 412 -3.14 6.06 17.95
N ARG A 413 -3.37 4.80 17.53
CA ARG A 413 -2.99 3.61 18.32
C ARG A 413 -1.66 2.99 17.91
N TYR A 414 -1.34 3.04 16.62
CA TYR A 414 -0.20 2.32 16.07
C TYR A 414 1.03 3.20 15.83
N GLY A 415 0.98 4.46 16.26
CA GLY A 415 2.11 5.40 16.23
C GLY A 415 2.58 5.75 14.83
N SER A 416 1.71 5.65 13.84
CA SER A 416 2.03 5.93 12.43
C SER A 416 1.74 7.38 12.08
N SER A 417 2.40 7.89 11.06
CA SER A 417 2.11 9.21 10.49
C SER A 417 1.53 9.07 9.10
N VAL A 418 0.38 9.69 8.84
CA VAL A 418 -0.29 9.62 7.54
C VAL A 418 -0.20 10.99 6.87
N VAL A 419 0.34 11.05 5.66
CA VAL A 419 0.43 12.29 4.88
C VAL A 419 -0.39 12.15 3.61
N PHE A 420 -1.34 13.05 3.41
CA PHE A 420 -2.10 13.17 2.17
C PHE A 420 -1.52 14.28 1.30
N SER A 421 -0.83 13.90 0.22
CA SER A 421 -0.28 14.81 -0.79
C SER A 421 -1.23 14.94 -1.98
N THR A 422 -1.48 16.17 -2.40
CA THR A 422 -2.28 16.44 -3.60
C THR A 422 -2.16 17.91 -4.05
N ALA A 423 -2.45 18.17 -5.33
CA ALA A 423 -2.64 19.52 -5.83
C ALA A 423 -4.05 20.07 -5.54
N THR A 424 -5.04 19.18 -5.38
CA THR A 424 -6.45 19.52 -5.19
C THR A 424 -6.98 18.76 -3.99
N GLN A 425 -6.81 19.34 -2.80
CA GLN A 425 -7.19 18.70 -1.54
C GLN A 425 -8.70 18.41 -1.49
N PRO A 426 -9.11 17.14 -1.40
CA PRO A 426 -10.51 16.83 -1.15
C PRO A 426 -10.95 17.40 0.19
N ALA A 427 -12.24 17.73 0.31
CA ALA A 427 -12.80 18.30 1.54
C ALA A 427 -12.95 17.27 2.69
N PHE A 428 -11.99 16.34 2.86
CA PHE A 428 -12.03 15.27 3.84
C PHE A 428 -12.08 15.75 5.29
N ARG A 429 -11.56 16.95 5.59
CA ARG A 429 -11.76 17.60 6.91
C ARG A 429 -13.24 17.75 7.27
N ARG A 430 -14.13 17.93 6.28
CA ARG A 430 -15.59 18.04 6.52
C ARG A 430 -16.25 16.70 6.84
N LEU A 431 -15.51 15.59 6.72
CA LEU A 431 -16.00 14.25 7.01
C LEU A 431 -15.69 13.78 8.44
N ASP A 432 -15.03 14.61 9.26
CA ASP A 432 -14.63 14.25 10.63
C ASP A 432 -15.81 13.69 11.45
N GLN A 433 -16.97 14.34 11.40
CA GLN A 433 -18.15 13.88 12.14
C GLN A 433 -18.63 12.50 11.67
N GLN A 434 -18.56 12.20 10.38
CA GLN A 434 -18.87 10.88 9.83
C GLN A 434 -17.82 9.84 10.24
N VAL A 435 -16.53 10.22 10.22
CA VAL A 435 -15.41 9.37 10.63
C VAL A 435 -15.51 8.99 12.11
N ARG A 436 -15.86 9.94 12.97
CA ARG A 436 -16.04 9.72 14.43
C ARG A 436 -17.09 8.69 14.79
N ARG A 437 -18.03 8.38 13.87
CA ARG A 437 -19.01 7.29 14.05
C ARG A 437 -18.37 5.90 13.98
N PHE A 438 -17.21 5.78 13.34
CA PHE A 438 -16.51 4.51 13.10
C PHE A 438 -15.13 4.42 13.77
N SER A 439 -14.55 5.55 14.17
CA SER A 439 -13.30 5.64 14.92
C SER A 439 -13.26 6.93 15.75
N SER A 440 -13.15 6.82 17.07
CA SER A 440 -13.26 7.96 18.01
C SER A 440 -12.21 9.06 17.77
N CYS A 441 -11.04 8.70 17.22
CA CYS A 441 -9.96 9.65 16.92
C CYS A 441 -10.36 10.71 15.88
N GLY A 442 -11.33 10.42 15.02
CA GLY A 442 -11.76 11.35 13.95
C GLY A 442 -10.71 11.51 12.83
N TRP A 443 -10.83 12.61 12.09
CA TRP A 443 -9.95 12.99 10.99
C TRP A 443 -9.67 14.50 10.99
N GLU A 444 -8.59 14.91 11.66
CA GLU A 444 -8.16 16.31 11.78
C GLU A 444 -6.67 16.47 11.36
N PRO A 445 -6.35 16.42 10.06
CA PRO A 445 -4.98 16.54 9.59
C PRO A 445 -4.43 17.96 9.67
N THR A 446 -3.15 18.08 10.00
CA THR A 446 -2.41 19.34 10.01
C THR A 446 -1.71 19.59 8.67
N GLU A 447 -1.87 20.78 8.10
CA GLU A 447 -1.20 21.14 6.84
C GLU A 447 0.31 21.34 7.05
N ILE A 448 1.11 20.73 6.18
CA ILE A 448 2.58 20.83 6.17
C ILE A 448 3.01 22.15 5.53
N ALA A 449 2.48 22.48 4.35
CA ALA A 449 2.85 23.67 3.62
C ALA A 449 2.05 24.90 4.12
N PRO A 450 2.68 25.93 4.72
CA PRO A 450 1.96 27.11 5.17
C PRO A 450 1.33 27.87 4.00
N GLU A 451 0.12 28.40 4.21
CA GLU A 451 -0.59 29.22 3.20
C GLU A 451 0.24 30.43 2.75
N GLY A 452 1.07 30.98 3.64
CA GLY A 452 1.97 32.10 3.36
C GLY A 452 3.01 31.83 2.26
N LEU A 453 3.30 30.57 1.93
CA LEU A 453 4.20 30.24 0.82
C LEU A 453 3.59 30.52 -0.56
N GLN A 454 2.26 30.67 -0.64
CA GLN A 454 1.52 30.99 -1.86
C GLN A 454 1.92 30.12 -3.07
N LEU A 455 2.15 28.83 -2.84
CA LEU A 455 2.75 27.91 -3.82
C LEU A 455 2.00 27.91 -5.17
N PHE A 456 0.67 27.94 -5.15
CA PHE A 456 -0.14 27.94 -6.37
C PHE A 456 -0.02 29.22 -7.18
N GLU A 457 0.00 30.39 -6.54
CA GLU A 457 0.18 31.67 -7.24
C GLU A 457 1.58 31.79 -7.84
N ARG A 458 2.61 31.37 -7.09
CA ARG A 458 3.99 31.33 -7.59
C ARG A 458 4.20 30.32 -8.71
N ALA A 459 3.44 29.22 -8.71
CA ALA A 459 3.48 28.22 -9.77
C ALA A 459 2.66 28.61 -11.01
N ARG A 460 1.85 29.69 -10.95
CA ARG A 460 0.94 30.10 -12.03
C ARG A 460 1.71 30.57 -13.25
N ARG A 461 1.87 29.67 -14.20
CA ARG A 461 2.63 29.87 -15.45
C ARG A 461 1.80 29.67 -16.71
N ILE A 462 0.51 29.45 -16.53
CA ILE A 462 -0.42 29.11 -17.60
C ILE A 462 -1.60 30.08 -17.63
N THR A 463 -2.14 30.26 -18.83
CA THR A 463 -3.45 30.87 -19.03
C THR A 463 -4.42 29.80 -19.49
N VAL A 464 -5.55 29.65 -18.79
CA VAL A 464 -6.59 28.70 -19.17
C VAL A 464 -7.66 29.44 -19.98
N ARG A 465 -7.86 29.01 -21.23
CA ARG A 465 -8.99 29.42 -22.06
C ARG A 465 -10.14 28.44 -21.85
N TRP A 466 -11.16 28.90 -21.13
CA TRP A 466 -12.38 28.14 -20.88
C TRP A 466 -13.36 28.31 -22.04
N PRO A 467 -14.12 27.26 -22.42
CA PRO A 467 -15.24 27.42 -23.32
C PRO A 467 -16.29 28.30 -22.64
N GLN A 468 -16.90 29.21 -23.41
CA GLN A 468 -18.02 30.03 -22.93
C GLN A 468 -19.29 29.17 -22.81
N LYS A 469 -20.27 29.65 -22.04
CA LYS A 469 -21.51 28.92 -21.74
C LYS A 469 -22.25 28.41 -22.99
N ASP A 470 -22.20 29.16 -24.09
CA ASP A 470 -22.89 28.85 -25.36
C ASP A 470 -21.92 28.35 -26.45
N THR A 471 -20.71 27.90 -26.08
CA THR A 471 -19.73 27.36 -27.04
C THR A 471 -20.22 26.02 -27.58
N SER A 472 -20.45 25.93 -28.88
CA SER A 472 -20.75 24.66 -29.54
C SER A 472 -19.58 23.69 -29.44
N PRO A 473 -19.83 22.36 -29.45
CA PRO A 473 -18.75 21.38 -29.57
C PRO A 473 -17.81 21.70 -30.75
N LEU A 474 -16.51 21.54 -30.53
CA LEU A 474 -15.49 21.83 -31.53
C LEU A 474 -15.40 20.65 -32.51
N PRO A 475 -15.68 20.85 -33.82
CA PRO A 475 -15.61 19.77 -34.80
C PRO A 475 -14.20 19.17 -34.90
N TRP A 476 -14.11 17.86 -35.17
CA TRP A 476 -12.82 17.17 -35.24
C TRP A 476 -11.89 17.74 -36.32
N GLU A 477 -12.44 18.16 -37.46
CA GLU A 477 -11.69 18.79 -38.55
C GLU A 477 -11.09 20.13 -38.13
N GLN A 478 -11.87 20.95 -37.42
CA GLN A 478 -11.40 22.24 -36.91
C GLN A 478 -10.33 22.03 -35.84
N LEU A 479 -10.55 21.12 -34.89
CA LEU A 479 -9.55 20.80 -33.88
C LEU A 479 -8.25 20.28 -34.50
N ALA A 480 -8.31 19.42 -35.53
CA ALA A 480 -7.13 18.92 -36.22
C ALA A 480 -6.33 20.06 -36.88
N GLN A 481 -7.01 21.02 -37.53
CA GLN A 481 -6.35 22.20 -38.10
C GLN A 481 -5.67 23.07 -37.03
N GLU A 482 -6.36 23.32 -35.91
CA GLU A 482 -5.80 24.08 -34.79
C GLU A 482 -4.54 23.40 -34.21
N LEU A 483 -4.57 22.08 -34.02
CA LEU A 483 -3.42 21.31 -33.51
C LEU A 483 -2.27 21.21 -34.52
N ALA A 484 -2.57 21.09 -35.81
CA ALA A 484 -1.57 21.08 -36.87
C ALA A 484 -0.82 22.43 -36.95
N ALA A 485 -1.50 23.55 -36.67
CA ALA A 485 -0.87 24.87 -36.64
C ALA A 485 0.08 25.07 -35.44
N CYS A 486 -0.07 24.32 -34.36
CA CYS A 486 0.85 24.38 -33.23
C CYS A 486 2.13 23.56 -33.51
N PRO A 487 3.33 24.14 -33.38
CA PRO A 487 4.58 23.39 -33.50
C PRO A 487 4.66 22.27 -32.47
N GLN A 488 4.38 22.59 -31.21
CA GLN A 488 4.37 21.63 -30.11
C GLN A 488 3.06 21.74 -29.33
N VAL A 489 2.31 20.64 -29.26
CA VAL A 489 1.03 20.60 -28.56
C VAL A 489 0.72 19.21 -28.02
N LEU A 490 0.15 19.18 -26.83
CA LEU A 490 -0.47 17.99 -26.24
C LEU A 490 -1.99 18.15 -26.34
N CYS A 491 -2.68 17.20 -26.96
CA CYS A 491 -4.14 17.13 -26.94
C CYS A 491 -4.60 15.91 -26.16
N VAL A 492 -5.38 16.13 -25.11
CA VAL A 492 -5.92 15.09 -24.23
C VAL A 492 -7.42 14.97 -24.41
N VAL A 493 -7.87 13.77 -24.81
CA VAL A 493 -9.29 13.45 -25.03
C VAL A 493 -9.78 12.37 -24.06
N ASN A 494 -11.08 12.36 -23.77
CA ASN A 494 -11.65 11.44 -22.78
C ASN A 494 -11.79 10.00 -23.28
N LEU A 495 -11.91 9.79 -24.59
CA LEU A 495 -12.31 8.53 -25.17
C LEU A 495 -11.30 8.08 -26.24
N LYS A 496 -11.01 6.78 -26.25
CA LYS A 496 -10.11 6.15 -27.24
C LYS A 496 -10.56 6.41 -28.67
N ARG A 497 -11.87 6.33 -28.93
CA ARG A 497 -12.47 6.62 -30.24
C ARG A 497 -12.28 8.08 -30.68
N HIS A 498 -12.26 9.04 -29.75
CA HIS A 498 -11.97 10.44 -30.07
C HIS A 498 -10.50 10.62 -30.47
N ALA A 499 -9.58 9.93 -29.77
CA ALA A 499 -8.17 9.96 -30.13
C ALA A 499 -7.95 9.39 -31.54
N ALA A 500 -8.60 8.26 -31.85
CA ALA A 500 -8.54 7.65 -33.19
C ALA A 500 -9.05 8.60 -34.29
N LYS A 501 -10.25 9.18 -34.13
CA LYS A 501 -10.80 10.15 -35.09
C LYS A 501 -9.85 11.33 -35.33
N LEU A 502 -9.30 11.89 -34.25
CA LEU A 502 -8.39 13.03 -34.35
C LEU A 502 -7.08 12.66 -35.04
N LEU A 503 -6.54 11.45 -34.79
CA LEU A 503 -5.37 10.93 -35.49
C LEU A 503 -5.64 10.74 -36.98
N ASP A 504 -6.80 10.20 -37.36
CA ASP A 504 -7.18 10.04 -38.77
C ASP A 504 -7.19 11.40 -39.48
N ARG A 505 -7.78 12.43 -38.84
CA ARG A 505 -7.82 13.79 -39.39
C ARG A 505 -6.44 14.44 -39.49
N LEU A 506 -5.59 14.30 -38.47
CA LEU A 506 -4.23 14.83 -38.48
C LEU A 506 -3.33 14.13 -39.51
N THR A 507 -3.55 12.84 -39.72
CA THR A 507 -2.86 12.05 -40.75
C THR A 507 -3.28 12.49 -42.15
N ALA A 508 -4.58 12.74 -42.36
CA ALA A 508 -5.11 13.20 -43.66
C ALA A 508 -4.58 14.57 -44.11
N VAL A 509 -4.14 15.42 -43.17
CA VAL A 509 -3.48 16.71 -43.46
C VAL A 509 -1.95 16.64 -43.36
N GLU A 510 -1.38 15.42 -43.41
CA GLU A 510 0.07 15.14 -43.42
C GLU A 510 0.85 15.83 -42.28
N THR A 511 0.26 15.83 -41.09
CA THR A 511 0.83 16.51 -39.92
C THR A 511 2.17 15.88 -39.51
N ALA A 512 3.26 16.64 -39.62
CA ALA A 512 4.57 16.21 -39.15
C ALA A 512 4.62 16.04 -37.63
N GLY A 513 5.44 15.10 -37.14
CA GLY A 513 5.68 14.92 -35.70
C GLY A 513 4.46 14.50 -34.88
N LEU A 514 3.55 13.74 -35.49
CA LEU A 514 2.37 13.17 -34.83
C LEU A 514 2.73 11.96 -33.96
N PHE A 515 2.29 11.96 -32.71
CA PHE A 515 2.45 10.86 -31.76
C PHE A 515 1.13 10.52 -31.08
N HIS A 516 1.03 9.28 -30.60
CA HIS A 516 -0.16 8.80 -29.91
C HIS A 516 0.19 8.08 -28.61
N LEU A 517 -0.53 8.43 -27.54
CA LEU A 517 -0.56 7.66 -26.29
C LEU A 517 -2.00 7.27 -25.95
N SER A 518 -2.17 6.03 -25.50
CA SER A 518 -3.50 5.52 -25.14
C SER A 518 -3.43 4.53 -24.00
N THR A 519 -4.51 4.43 -23.24
CA THR A 519 -4.71 3.37 -22.25
C THR A 519 -4.86 1.98 -22.87
N SER A 520 -4.97 1.84 -24.20
CA SER A 520 -4.89 0.54 -24.90
C SER A 520 -3.46 0.08 -25.19
N MET A 521 -2.45 0.90 -24.90
CA MET A 521 -1.05 0.54 -25.12
C MET A 521 -0.47 -0.13 -23.86
N CYS A 522 0.28 -1.21 -24.04
CA CYS A 522 1.04 -1.82 -22.94
C CYS A 522 2.14 -0.87 -22.43
N PRO A 523 2.72 -1.11 -21.23
CA PRO A 523 3.79 -0.27 -20.67
C PRO A 523 4.95 -0.03 -21.64
N ALA A 524 5.46 -1.08 -22.29
CA ALA A 524 6.58 -0.98 -23.23
C ALA A 524 6.28 -0.05 -24.43
N HIS A 525 5.08 -0.14 -25.01
CA HIS A 525 4.66 0.76 -26.09
C HIS A 525 4.59 2.22 -25.63
N ARG A 526 4.04 2.48 -24.43
CA ARG A 526 3.96 3.84 -23.87
C ARG A 526 5.34 4.42 -23.62
N GLN A 527 6.25 3.65 -23.03
CA GLN A 527 7.63 4.06 -22.79
C GLN A 527 8.36 4.41 -24.09
N ASN A 528 8.19 3.61 -25.15
CA ASN A 528 8.80 3.89 -26.46
C ASN A 528 8.31 5.24 -27.02
N VAL A 529 7.00 5.49 -27.01
CA VAL A 529 6.46 6.78 -27.48
C VAL A 529 6.98 7.94 -26.63
N LEU A 530 7.00 7.79 -25.30
CA LEU A 530 7.50 8.84 -24.41
C LEU A 530 8.98 9.13 -24.60
N ALA A 531 9.81 8.11 -24.80
CA ALA A 531 11.22 8.28 -25.12
C ALA A 531 11.40 9.04 -26.44
N ARG A 532 10.59 8.73 -27.46
CA ARG A 532 10.61 9.45 -28.75
C ARG A 532 10.17 10.91 -28.61
N VAL A 533 9.21 11.20 -27.74
CA VAL A 533 8.76 12.57 -27.44
C VAL A 533 9.84 13.33 -26.67
N ALA A 534 10.44 12.71 -25.65
CA ALA A 534 11.45 13.33 -24.79
C ALA A 534 12.77 13.61 -25.53
N ASN A 535 13.16 12.75 -26.48
CA ASN A 535 14.41 12.88 -27.23
C ASN A 535 14.29 13.78 -28.48
N ARG A 536 13.17 14.50 -28.68
CA ARG A 536 13.05 15.40 -29.84
C ARG A 536 13.94 16.64 -29.66
N PRO A 537 14.61 17.10 -30.73
CA PRO A 537 15.32 18.36 -30.69
C PRO A 537 14.39 19.54 -30.36
N GLU A 538 14.96 20.56 -29.71
CA GLU A 538 14.25 21.79 -29.42
C GLU A 538 13.76 22.47 -30.72
N GLY A 539 12.51 22.92 -30.73
CA GLY A 539 11.89 23.54 -31.89
C GLY A 539 11.34 22.57 -32.94
N GLU A 540 11.60 21.26 -32.85
CA GLU A 540 10.98 20.30 -33.76
C GLU A 540 9.48 20.12 -33.48
N PRO A 541 8.67 19.88 -34.53
CA PRO A 541 7.25 19.68 -34.35
C PRO A 541 6.94 18.42 -33.53
N CYS A 542 6.08 18.56 -32.52
CA CYS A 542 5.66 17.47 -31.65
C CYS A 542 4.19 17.61 -31.27
N ARG A 543 3.33 16.78 -31.86
CA ARG A 543 1.88 16.78 -31.65
C ARG A 543 1.49 15.47 -31.02
N LEU A 544 1.31 15.50 -29.70
CA LEU A 544 0.99 14.31 -28.92
C LEU A 544 -0.51 14.24 -28.67
N ILE A 545 -1.17 13.24 -29.27
CA ILE A 545 -2.59 12.95 -29.02
C ILE A 545 -2.70 11.84 -27.99
N SER A 546 -3.27 12.16 -26.83
CA SER A 546 -3.34 11.26 -25.70
C SER A 546 -4.76 11.05 -25.19
N THR A 547 -5.04 9.88 -24.63
CA THR A 547 -6.13 9.75 -23.65
C THR A 547 -5.64 10.24 -22.27
N GLN A 548 -6.40 9.97 -21.20
CA GLN A 548 -6.06 10.40 -19.82
C GLN A 548 -4.74 9.80 -19.26
N CYS A 549 -4.06 8.89 -19.96
CA CYS A 549 -2.85 8.25 -19.45
C CYS A 549 -1.66 9.20 -19.27
N VAL A 550 -1.69 10.39 -19.87
CA VAL A 550 -0.67 11.44 -19.70
C VAL A 550 -0.92 12.34 -18.48
N GLU A 551 -2.13 12.28 -17.91
CA GLU A 551 -2.53 13.12 -16.77
C GLU A 551 -1.72 12.76 -15.52
N ALA A 552 -1.31 11.49 -15.38
CA ALA A 552 -0.61 11.00 -14.21
C ALA A 552 0.63 10.14 -14.58
N GLY A 553 1.79 10.48 -14.03
CA GLY A 553 3.01 9.65 -14.16
C GLY A 553 3.75 9.77 -15.47
N VAL A 554 3.56 10.90 -16.16
CA VAL A 554 4.28 11.20 -17.39
C VAL A 554 5.00 12.53 -17.23
N ASP A 555 6.31 12.52 -17.49
CA ASP A 555 7.15 13.70 -17.47
C ASP A 555 7.29 14.29 -18.87
N VAL A 556 6.29 15.08 -19.26
CA VAL A 556 6.27 15.83 -20.52
C VAL A 556 6.00 17.31 -20.24
N ASP A 557 6.53 18.16 -21.12
CA ASP A 557 6.37 19.61 -21.08
C ASP A 557 6.00 20.11 -22.48
N PHE A 558 4.87 20.83 -22.59
CA PHE A 558 4.38 21.40 -23.84
C PHE A 558 4.01 22.88 -23.65
N PRO A 559 4.24 23.75 -24.65
CA PRO A 559 3.83 25.15 -24.56
C PRO A 559 2.31 25.31 -24.66
N VAL A 560 1.63 24.40 -25.37
CA VAL A 560 0.18 24.41 -25.57
C VAL A 560 -0.43 23.05 -25.19
N VAL A 561 -1.50 23.07 -24.41
CA VAL A 561 -2.27 21.87 -24.04
C VAL A 561 -3.73 22.07 -24.38
N TYR A 562 -4.29 21.19 -25.21
CA TYR A 562 -5.72 21.06 -25.42
C TYR A 562 -6.26 19.96 -24.52
N ARG A 563 -7.32 20.25 -23.76
CA ARG A 563 -7.97 19.26 -22.91
C ARG A 563 -9.48 19.25 -23.17
N ALA A 564 -10.01 18.09 -23.56
CA ALA A 564 -11.45 17.93 -23.67
C ALA A 564 -12.11 18.19 -22.31
N TRP A 565 -13.33 18.73 -22.28
CA TRP A 565 -14.06 19.00 -21.04
C TRP A 565 -14.16 17.75 -20.16
N GLY A 566 -14.00 17.92 -18.85
CA GLY A 566 -13.99 16.82 -17.89
C GLY A 566 -13.93 17.31 -16.44
N PRO A 567 -13.77 16.40 -15.47
CA PRO A 567 -13.60 16.76 -14.07
C PRO A 567 -12.46 17.75 -13.85
N LEU A 568 -12.63 18.69 -12.93
CA LEU A 568 -11.65 19.77 -12.68
C LEU A 568 -10.25 19.24 -12.36
N GLU A 569 -10.16 18.12 -11.65
CA GLU A 569 -8.89 17.46 -11.30
C GLU A 569 -8.12 17.00 -12.54
N ALA A 570 -8.81 16.36 -13.49
CA ALA A 570 -8.22 15.94 -14.76
C ALA A 570 -7.75 17.14 -15.60
N LEU A 571 -8.52 18.25 -15.57
CA LEU A 571 -8.12 19.50 -16.21
C LEU A 571 -6.85 20.07 -15.57
N ALA A 572 -6.76 20.09 -14.25
CA ALA A 572 -5.60 20.58 -13.50
C ALA A 572 -4.36 19.70 -13.71
N GLN A 573 -4.52 18.37 -13.77
CA GLN A 573 -3.44 17.42 -14.03
C GLN A 573 -2.88 17.56 -15.44
N ALA A 574 -3.75 17.69 -16.46
CA ALA A 574 -3.34 17.98 -17.83
C ALA A 574 -2.66 19.35 -17.95
N ALA A 575 -3.19 20.36 -17.26
CA ALA A 575 -2.61 21.70 -17.19
C ALA A 575 -1.19 21.69 -16.57
N GLY A 576 -0.91 20.77 -15.65
CA GLY A 576 0.43 20.52 -15.09
C GLY A 576 1.46 19.93 -16.06
N ARG A 577 1.09 19.72 -17.32
CA ARG A 577 1.98 19.36 -18.44
C ARG A 577 2.24 20.55 -19.38
N CYS A 578 1.63 21.70 -19.10
CA CYS A 578 1.80 22.92 -19.86
C CYS A 578 2.84 23.83 -19.19
N ASN A 579 3.89 24.22 -19.93
CA ASN A 579 4.99 25.06 -19.44
C ASN A 579 5.52 24.61 -18.06
N ARG A 580 5.69 23.31 -17.89
CA ARG A 580 6.03 22.62 -16.64
C ARG A 580 7.40 23.06 -16.11
N ASN A 581 8.38 23.26 -16.99
CA ASN A 581 9.72 23.73 -16.60
C ASN A 581 9.80 25.26 -16.47
N GLY A 582 8.82 26.00 -17.02
CA GLY A 582 8.74 27.46 -16.92
C GLY A 582 9.71 28.19 -17.85
N ASN A 583 10.05 27.60 -18.99
CA ASN A 583 11.01 28.16 -19.96
C ASN A 583 10.35 29.16 -20.92
N ALA A 584 9.02 29.10 -21.09
CA ALA A 584 8.25 30.08 -21.84
C ALA A 584 7.61 31.13 -20.91
N GLU A 585 7.37 32.34 -21.43
CA GLU A 585 6.76 33.45 -20.68
C GLU A 585 5.39 33.06 -20.10
N ARG A 586 4.53 32.40 -20.90
CA ARG A 586 3.29 31.74 -20.46
C ARG A 586 2.94 30.55 -21.34
N GLY A 587 2.47 29.46 -20.71
CA GLY A 587 1.83 28.34 -21.40
C GLY A 587 0.34 28.60 -21.62
N GLU A 588 -0.24 27.96 -22.64
CA GLU A 588 -1.68 28.05 -22.94
C GLU A 588 -2.36 26.69 -22.75
N VAL A 589 -3.41 26.66 -21.92
CA VAL A 589 -4.30 25.51 -21.77
C VAL A 589 -5.65 25.87 -22.37
N ARG A 590 -6.09 25.15 -23.40
CA ARG A 590 -7.40 25.34 -24.02
C ARG A 590 -8.32 24.18 -23.67
N VAL A 591 -9.39 24.50 -22.95
CA VAL A 591 -10.45 23.53 -22.65
C VAL A 591 -11.50 23.61 -23.75
N PHE A 592 -11.95 22.47 -24.26
CA PHE A 592 -12.93 22.42 -25.35
C PHE A 592 -13.98 21.34 -25.12
N PHE A 593 -15.19 21.56 -25.63
CA PHE A 593 -16.19 20.51 -25.73
C PHE A 593 -15.89 19.67 -26.98
N PRO A 594 -15.56 18.37 -26.84
CA PRO A 594 -15.37 17.52 -28.01
C PRO A 594 -16.70 17.37 -28.76
N GLU A 595 -16.65 17.27 -30.08
CA GLU A 595 -17.82 16.98 -30.91
C GLU A 595 -18.59 15.78 -30.36
N SER A 596 -19.84 16.03 -29.94
CA SER A 596 -20.77 15.01 -29.49
C SER A 596 -21.14 14.10 -30.66
N GLU A 597 -21.16 12.79 -30.44
CA GLU A 597 -21.77 11.89 -31.41
C GLU A 597 -23.31 12.02 -31.33
N PRO A 598 -24.03 11.90 -32.46
CA PRO A 598 -25.48 11.73 -32.46
C PRO A 598 -25.93 10.44 -31.76
#